data_AF-A0A946KAE2-F1
#
_entry.id   AF-A0A946KAE2-F1
#
_cell.length_a   1.000
_cell.length_b   1.000
_cell.length_c   1.000
_cell.angle_alpha   90.00
_cell.angle_beta   90.00
_cell.angle_gamma   90.00
#
_symmetry.space_group_name_H-M   'P 1'
#
loop_
_entity.id
_entity.type
_entity.pdbx_description
1 polymer ?
#
loop_
_entity_poly.entity_id
_entity_poly.type
_entity_poly.pdbx_seq_one_letter_code
_entity_poly.pdbx_strand_id
1 'polypeptide(L)'
;MAAINLLKIMEADISLVIVNDKEIAELHEAWLGIPGPTDVLSFDLSGPQRSQHTLHRNPNSIRGEIIASAETASREALVYHWSQDHELTYYLL
;
A
#
# COMPACT_ATOMS: atom_id res chain seq x y z
N MET A 1 13.77 -12.96 -0.86
CA MET A 1 12.87 -13.70 0.05
C MET A 1 11.70 -12.76 0.32
N ALA A 2 10.48 -13.10 -0.10
CA ALA A 2 9.30 -12.26 0.15
C ALA A 2 8.76 -12.45 1.57
N ALA A 3 8.29 -11.38 2.22
CA ALA A 3 7.78 -11.41 3.60
C ALA A 3 6.63 -12.43 3.76
N ILE A 4 5.80 -12.60 2.73
CA ILE A 4 4.68 -13.56 2.69
C ILE A 4 5.14 -15.00 3.02
N ASN A 5 6.30 -15.41 2.51
CA ASN A 5 6.85 -16.74 2.73
C ASN A 5 7.42 -16.89 4.16
N LEU A 6 8.09 -15.85 4.66
CA LEU A 6 8.68 -15.84 6.00
C LEU A 6 7.59 -15.89 7.09
N LEU A 7 6.49 -15.18 6.87
CA LEU A 7 5.36 -15.08 7.79
C LEU A 7 4.37 -16.25 7.66
N LYS A 8 4.64 -17.22 6.77
CA LYS A 8 3.78 -18.39 6.52
C LYS A 8 2.34 -18.01 6.14
N ILE A 9 2.19 -16.91 5.40
CA ILE A 9 0.90 -16.51 4.84
C ILE A 9 0.56 -17.47 3.70
N MET A 10 -0.64 -18.05 3.76
CA MET A 10 -1.13 -19.05 2.81
C MET A 10 -2.05 -18.45 1.75
N GLU A 11 -2.66 -17.30 2.04
CA GLU A 11 -3.59 -16.60 1.16
C GLU A 11 -3.35 -15.09 1.27
N ALA A 12 -3.18 -14.41 0.13
CA ALA A 12 -3.01 -12.97 0.09
C ALA A 12 -3.87 -12.38 -1.03
N ASP A 13 -4.66 -11.38 -0.66
CA ASP A 13 -5.42 -10.55 -1.59
C ASP A 13 -4.97 -9.10 -1.40
N ILE A 14 -4.13 -8.61 -2.32
CA ILE A 14 -3.56 -7.27 -2.26
C ILE A 14 -3.95 -6.52 -3.52
N SER A 15 -4.71 -5.44 -3.38
CA SER A 15 -4.90 -4.49 -4.47
C SER A 15 -3.73 -3.52 -4.54
N LEU A 16 -3.32 -3.19 -5.76
CA LEU A 16 -2.33 -2.17 -6.04
C LEU A 16 -2.96 -1.12 -6.94
N VAL A 17 -2.90 0.15 -6.52
CA VAL A 17 -3.41 1.28 -7.29
C VAL A 17 -2.29 2.29 -7.49
N ILE A 18 -2.03 2.64 -8.74
CA ILE A 18 -1.10 3.72 -9.09
C ILE A 18 -1.92 4.96 -9.41
N VAL A 19 -1.62 6.06 -8.71
CA VAL A 19 -2.38 7.32 -8.79
C VAL A 19 -1.45 8.51 -9.04
N ASN A 20 -2.04 9.68 -9.27
CA ASN A 20 -1.31 10.95 -9.27
C ASN A 20 -1.22 11.57 -7.85
N ASP A 21 -0.49 12.67 -7.72
CA ASP A 21 -0.31 13.35 -6.43
C ASP A 21 -1.59 13.90 -5.84
N LYS A 22 -2.50 14.38 -6.70
CA LYS A 22 -3.76 14.96 -6.24
C LYS A 22 -4.59 13.89 -5.52
N GLU A 23 -4.73 12.74 -6.14
CA GLU A 23 -5.47 11.60 -5.59
C GLU A 23 -4.83 11.07 -4.29
N ILE A 24 -3.51 10.91 -4.24
CA ILE A 24 -2.86 10.43 -3.01
C ILE A 24 -2.90 11.48 -1.89
N ALA A 25 -2.84 12.78 -2.21
CA ALA A 25 -2.93 13.86 -1.22
C ALA A 25 -4.32 13.92 -0.58
N GLU A 26 -5.38 13.76 -1.37
CA GLU A 26 -6.76 13.68 -0.86
C GLU A 26 -6.90 12.51 0.13
N LEU A 27 -6.30 11.35 -0.17
CA LEU A 27 -6.29 10.19 0.72
C LEU A 27 -5.41 10.42 1.96
N HIS A 28 -4.22 10.98 1.79
CA HIS A 28 -3.28 11.25 2.87
C HIS A 28 -3.89 12.18 3.92
N GLU A 29 -4.58 13.23 3.48
CA GLU A 29 -5.30 14.15 4.37
C GLU A 29 -6.52 13.46 5.00
N ALA A 30 -7.31 12.72 4.23
CA ALA A 30 -8.51 12.04 4.76
C ALA A 30 -8.19 10.99 5.83
N TRP A 31 -7.07 10.26 5.69
CA TRP A 31 -6.74 9.14 6.57
C TRP A 31 -5.75 9.49 7.69
N LEU A 32 -4.76 10.35 7.43
CA LEU A 32 -3.73 10.72 8.40
C LEU A 32 -3.83 12.17 8.87
N GLY A 33 -4.69 13.00 8.24
CA GLY A 33 -4.81 14.42 8.57
C GLY A 33 -3.59 15.25 8.14
N ILE A 34 -2.76 14.73 7.23
CA ILE A 34 -1.55 15.39 6.77
C ILE A 34 -1.81 15.93 5.35
N PRO A 35 -1.70 17.26 5.13
CA PRO A 35 -1.93 17.84 3.82
C PRO A 35 -0.76 17.55 2.86
N GLY A 36 -1.10 17.35 1.58
CA GLY A 36 -0.12 17.14 0.50
C GLY A 36 0.14 15.67 0.19
N PRO A 37 0.84 15.38 -0.93
CA PRO A 37 1.07 14.02 -1.37
C PRO A 37 2.05 13.28 -0.44
N THR A 38 1.97 11.96 -0.48
CA THR A 38 3.01 11.05 0.01
C THR A 38 3.48 10.16 -1.14
N ASP A 39 4.49 9.34 -0.90
CA ASP A 39 4.97 8.28 -1.80
C ASP A 39 3.95 7.13 -1.92
N VAL A 40 3.57 6.54 -0.79
CA VAL A 40 2.74 5.34 -0.70
C VAL A 40 1.86 5.35 0.54
N LEU A 41 0.65 4.82 0.42
CA LEU A 41 -0.25 4.49 1.53
C LEU A 41 -0.54 2.98 1.50
N SER A 42 -0.60 2.36 2.68
CA SER A 42 -0.96 0.94 2.82
C SER A 42 -2.11 0.78 3.82
N PHE A 43 -3.12 0.01 3.43
CA PHE A 43 -4.31 -0.25 4.22
C PHE A 43 -4.41 -1.73 4.55
N ASP A 44 -4.43 -2.07 5.84
CA ASP A 44 -4.76 -3.43 6.30
C ASP A 44 -6.28 -3.62 6.32
N LEU A 45 -6.77 -4.43 5.37
CA LEU A 45 -8.18 -4.78 5.21
C LEU A 45 -8.51 -6.15 5.83
N SER A 46 -7.57 -6.74 6.57
CA SER A 46 -7.72 -8.03 7.28
C SER A 46 -8.55 -7.93 8.57
N GLY A 47 -9.14 -6.75 8.84
CA GLY A 47 -9.90 -6.43 10.05
C GLY A 47 -11.18 -7.25 10.22
N PRO A 48 -11.77 -7.26 11.43
CA PRO A 48 -12.98 -8.02 11.71
C PRO A 48 -14.12 -7.50 10.83
N GLN A 49 -14.67 -8.40 10.00
CA GLN A 49 -15.89 -8.13 9.25
C GLN A 49 -16.96 -7.68 10.25
N ARG A 50 -17.54 -6.48 10.07
CA ARG A 50 -18.53 -5.89 11.00
C ARG A 50 -19.83 -6.71 11.15
N SER A 51 -19.94 -7.87 10.48
CA SER A 51 -21.03 -8.83 10.62
C SER A 51 -20.79 -9.78 11.79
N GLN A 52 -21.79 -9.90 12.66
CA GLN A 52 -21.84 -10.68 13.91
C GLN A 52 -21.70 -12.22 13.74
N HIS A 53 -21.03 -12.71 12.70
CA HIS A 53 -20.70 -14.11 12.48
C HIS A 53 -19.18 -14.28 12.38
N THR A 54 -18.47 -14.03 13.48
CA THR A 54 -17.03 -14.29 13.58
C THR A 54 -16.78 -15.78 13.79
N LEU A 55 -16.85 -16.56 12.71
CA LEU A 55 -16.26 -17.88 12.64
C LEU A 55 -15.29 -17.86 11.44
N HIS A 56 -14.00 -18.03 11.74
CA HIS A 56 -12.88 -18.16 10.78
C HIS A 56 -12.24 -16.86 10.26
N ARG A 57 -11.59 -16.09 11.15
CA ARG A 57 -10.39 -15.35 10.71
C ARG A 57 -9.29 -16.38 10.48
N ASN A 58 -8.84 -16.56 9.24
CA ASN A 58 -7.66 -17.38 8.97
C ASN A 58 -6.42 -16.55 9.37
N PRO A 59 -5.70 -16.91 10.45
CA PRO A 59 -4.53 -16.13 10.90
C PRO A 59 -3.39 -16.12 9.88
N ASN A 60 -3.46 -16.98 8.86
CA ASN A 60 -2.48 -17.08 7.78
C ASN A 60 -2.99 -16.46 6.47
N SER A 61 -3.98 -15.56 6.53
CA SER A 61 -4.45 -14.81 5.36
C SER A 61 -4.26 -13.30 5.56
N ILE A 62 -3.86 -12.59 4.50
CA ILE A 62 -3.77 -11.13 4.49
C ILE A 62 -4.69 -10.54 3.42
N ARG A 63 -5.31 -9.41 3.72
CA ARG A 63 -6.01 -8.58 2.75
C ARG A 63 -5.60 -7.14 2.91
N GLY A 64 -5.31 -6.45 1.81
CA GLY A 64 -4.89 -5.06 1.90
C GLY A 64 -4.91 -4.34 0.57
N GLU A 65 -4.67 -3.04 0.65
CA GLU A 65 -4.56 -2.17 -0.51
C GLU A 65 -3.30 -1.31 -0.37
N ILE A 66 -2.52 -1.23 -1.45
CA ILE A 66 -1.36 -0.35 -1.58
C ILE A 66 -1.68 0.68 -2.65
N ILE A 67 -1.52 1.95 -2.31
CA ILE A 67 -1.76 3.08 -3.21
C ILE A 67 -0.47 3.87 -3.34
N ALA A 68 0.08 3.98 -4.54
CA ALA A 68 1.38 4.63 -4.78
C ALA A 68 1.25 5.78 -5.78
N SER A 69 1.91 6.92 -5.51
CA SER A 69 1.97 8.06 -6.44
C SER A 69 3.09 7.88 -7.46
N ALA A 70 2.72 7.80 -8.74
CA ALA A 70 3.70 7.77 -9.83
C ALA A 70 4.45 9.10 -9.97
N GLU A 71 3.81 10.23 -9.63
CA GLU A 71 4.41 11.56 -9.72
C GLU A 71 5.40 11.81 -8.57
N THR A 72 5.10 11.33 -7.35
CA THR A 72 6.07 11.29 -6.25
C THR A 72 7.26 10.42 -6.63
N ALA A 73 7.03 9.22 -7.20
CA ALA A 73 8.11 8.38 -7.69
C ALA A 73 8.98 9.07 -8.74
N SER A 74 8.40 9.84 -9.68
CA SER A 74 9.19 10.62 -10.65
C SER A 74 10.13 11.61 -9.96
N ARG A 75 9.66 12.30 -8.91
CA ARG A 75 10.44 13.32 -8.20
C ARG A 75 11.53 12.70 -7.34
N GLU A 76 11.20 11.69 -6.54
CA GLU A 76 12.16 11.01 -5.66
C GLU A 76 13.23 10.28 -6.48
N ALA A 77 12.88 9.72 -7.65
CA ALA A 77 13.85 9.10 -8.53
C ALA A 77 14.98 10.05 -8.98
N LEU A 78 14.67 11.35 -9.15
CA LEU A 78 15.67 12.37 -9.47
C LEU A 78 16.61 12.64 -8.29
N VAL A 79 16.10 12.57 -7.06
CA VAL A 79 16.85 12.75 -5.80
C VAL A 79 17.80 11.58 -5.58
N TYR A 80 17.33 10.34 -5.81
CA TYR A 80 18.07 9.11 -5.56
C TYR A 80 18.87 8.59 -6.76
N HIS A 81 18.83 9.29 -7.91
CA HIS A 81 19.60 8.98 -9.11
C HIS A 81 19.35 7.59 -9.71
N TRP A 82 18.10 7.15 -9.72
CA TRP A 82 17.65 5.94 -10.42
C TRP A 82 16.41 6.21 -11.28
N SER A 83 15.91 5.21 -12.00
CA SER A 83 14.73 5.39 -12.85
C SER A 83 13.46 5.51 -12.02
N GLN A 84 12.46 6.24 -12.54
CA GLN A 84 11.12 6.30 -11.95
C GLN A 84 10.52 4.91 -11.73
N ASP A 85 10.70 3.98 -12.68
CA ASP A 85 10.20 2.61 -12.52
C ASP A 85 10.86 1.89 -11.33
N HIS A 86 12.14 2.18 -11.04
CA HIS A 86 12.82 1.63 -9.87
C HIS A 86 12.25 2.22 -8.59
N GLU A 87 12.10 3.55 -8.51
CA GLU A 87 11.49 4.22 -7.36
C GLU A 87 10.07 3.72 -7.10
N LEU A 88 9.23 3.60 -8.14
CA LEU A 88 7.86 3.11 -7.99
C LEU A 88 7.84 1.64 -7.54
N THR A 89 8.75 0.81 -8.06
CA THR A 89 8.90 -0.58 -7.61
C THR A 89 9.36 -0.64 -6.16
N TYR A 90 10.24 0.27 -5.74
CA TYR A 90 10.76 0.33 -4.37
C TYR A 90 9.65 0.53 -3.34
N TYR A 91 8.59 1.27 -3.66
CA TYR A 91 7.42 1.43 -2.79
C TYR A 91 6.62 0.14 -2.56
N LEU A 92 6.87 -0.91 -3.34
CA LEU A 92 6.09 -2.15 -3.36
C LEU A 92 6.87 -3.38 -2.86
N LEU A 93 8.12 -3.20 -2.42
CA LEU A 93 9.02 -4.26 -1.94
C LEU A 93 9.09 -4.32 -0.41
#